data_AF-A0A4U7F0U1-F1
#
_entry.id   AF-A0A4U7F0U1-F1
#
_cell.length_a   1.000
_cell.length_b   1.000
_cell.length_c   1.000
_cell.angle_alpha   90.00
_cell.angle_beta   90.00
_cell.angle_gamma   90.00
#
_symmetry.space_group_name_H-M   'P 1'
#
loop_
_entity.id
_entity.type
_entity.pdbx_description
1 polymer ?
#
loop_
_entity_poly.entity_id
_entity_poly.type
_entity_poly.pdbx_seq_one_letter_code
_entity_poly.pdbx_strand_id
1 'polypeptide(L)'
;MPSTVVHAGFALLLAAGLLGRHYDRRALAALLVIVVVPEVDSFLGPFMPGAHRTVGHTLVFPALAAGLLYYDTRIRDRSLVRSRLDDFERADRWIAVAWVALFAHAFAHVGLDWTHLDGVNVAWPLVDRFVHLDGEVV
;
A
#
# COMPACT_ATOMS: atom_id res chain seq x y z
N MET A 1 -5.64 9.04 -13.34
CA MET A 1 -4.73 8.53 -12.30
C MET A 1 -3.43 9.30 -12.43
N PRO A 2 -2.86 9.82 -11.34
CA PRO A 2 -1.52 10.39 -11.35
C PRO A 2 -0.51 9.38 -11.90
N SER A 3 0.63 9.86 -12.40
CA SER A 3 1.62 8.96 -12.97
C SER A 3 2.29 8.12 -11.88
N THR A 4 2.76 6.92 -12.24
CA THR A 4 3.54 6.04 -11.34
C THR A 4 4.74 6.77 -10.72
N VAL A 5 5.32 7.75 -11.42
CA VAL A 5 6.41 8.59 -10.89
C VAL A 5 5.93 9.46 -9.72
N VAL A 6 4.72 10.01 -9.78
CA VAL A 6 4.12 10.78 -8.68
C VAL A 6 3.86 9.87 -7.48
N HIS A 7 3.25 8.69 -7.70
CA HIS A 7 3.03 7.70 -6.64
C HIS A 7 4.34 7.29 -5.96
N ALA A 8 5.37 6.96 -6.74
CA ALA A 8 6.69 6.59 -6.24
C ALA A 8 7.36 7.73 -5.47
N GLY A 9 7.33 8.96 -6.02
CA GLY A 9 7.90 10.14 -5.37
C GLY A 9 7.24 10.43 -4.01
N PHE A 10 5.91 10.41 -3.96
CA PHE A 10 5.17 10.64 -2.72
C PHE A 10 5.41 9.52 -1.71
N ALA A 11 5.44 8.25 -2.14
CA ALA A 11 5.76 7.12 -1.28
C ALA A 11 7.16 7.24 -0.67
N LEU A 12 8.17 7.68 -1.44
CA LEU A 12 9.52 7.90 -0.94
C LEU A 12 9.58 9.03 0.10
N LEU A 13 8.80 10.10 -0.07
CA LEU A 13 8.68 11.16 0.94
C LEU A 13 8.09 10.63 2.25
N LEU A 14 7.01 9.84 2.17
CA LEU A 14 6.44 9.16 3.34
C LEU A 14 7.46 8.23 4.01
N ALA A 15 8.20 7.46 3.22
CA ALA A 15 9.24 6.56 3.72
C ALA A 15 10.33 7.30 4.50
N ALA A 16 10.78 8.44 3.97
CA ALA A 16 11.78 9.27 4.63
C ALA A 16 11.30 9.78 6.00
N GLY A 17 10.01 10.10 6.13
CA GLY A 17 9.42 10.53 7.41
C GLY A 17 9.14 9.38 8.39
N LEU A 18 8.84 8.18 7.89
CA LEU A 18 8.29 7.09 8.72
C LEU A 18 9.28 5.97 9.05
N LEU A 19 10.29 5.70 8.21
CA LEU A 19 11.20 4.55 8.42
C LEU A 19 12.22 4.79 9.54
N GLY A 20 12.58 6.04 9.83
CA GLY A 20 13.54 6.39 10.87
C GLY A 20 14.85 5.58 10.76
N ARG A 21 15.21 4.86 11.82
CA ARG A 21 16.43 4.01 11.87
C ARG A 21 16.44 2.85 10.87
N HIS A 22 15.29 2.50 10.30
CA HIS A 22 15.15 1.41 9.32
C HIS A 22 15.24 1.91 7.86
N TYR A 23 15.54 3.19 7.67
CA TYR A 23 15.73 3.78 6.35
C TYR A 23 17.02 3.26 5.71
N ASP A 24 16.89 2.40 4.70
CA ASP A 24 18.00 1.94 3.88
C ASP A 24 17.57 1.68 2.42
N ARG A 25 18.55 1.44 1.54
CA ARG A 25 18.28 1.20 0.10
C ARG A 25 17.41 -0.03 -0.15
N ARG A 26 17.48 -1.06 0.70
CA ARG A 26 16.70 -2.29 0.55
C ARG A 26 15.24 -2.06 0.95
N ALA A 27 15.01 -1.32 2.02
CA ALA A 27 13.69 -0.89 2.46
C ALA A 27 13.01 -0.02 1.38
N LEU A 28 13.74 0.95 0.83
CA LEU A 28 13.22 1.78 -0.27
C LEU A 28 12.91 0.97 -1.52
N ALA A 29 13.78 0.05 -1.91
CA ALA A 29 13.54 -0.82 -3.06
C ALA A 29 12.29 -1.69 -2.85
N ALA A 30 12.14 -2.30 -1.67
CA ALA A 30 10.96 -3.09 -1.33
C ALA A 30 9.68 -2.24 -1.35
N LEU A 31 9.73 -1.04 -0.80
CA LEU A 31 8.62 -0.09 -0.81
C LEU A 31 8.20 0.27 -2.23
N LEU A 32 9.16 0.62 -3.09
CA LEU A 32 8.89 0.97 -4.49
C LEU A 32 8.23 -0.19 -5.23
N VAL A 33 8.68 -1.43 -5.02
CA VAL A 33 8.03 -2.61 -5.59
C VAL A 33 6.57 -2.70 -5.12
N ILE A 34 6.31 -2.53 -3.82
CA ILE A 34 4.94 -2.61 -3.27
C ILE A 34 4.01 -1.53 -3.84
N VAL A 35 4.55 -0.33 -4.10
CA VAL A 35 3.77 0.78 -4.65
C VAL A 35 3.53 0.65 -6.15
N VAL A 36 4.48 0.07 -6.90
CA VAL A 36 4.38 -0.04 -8.37
C VAL A 36 3.68 -1.31 -8.84
N VAL A 37 3.82 -2.43 -8.11
CA VAL A 37 3.17 -3.71 -8.49
C VAL A 37 1.66 -3.60 -8.75
N PRO A 38 0.87 -2.85 -7.96
CA PRO A 38 -0.55 -2.66 -8.21
C PRO A 38 -0.89 -2.13 -9.61
N GLU A 39 -0.05 -1.25 -10.18
CA GLU A 39 -0.25 -0.60 -11.48
C GLU A 39 -0.28 -1.61 -12.65
N VAL A 40 0.20 -2.84 -12.41
CA VAL A 40 0.12 -3.96 -13.36
C VAL A 40 -1.33 -4.34 -13.65
N ASP A 41 -2.30 -3.96 -12.82
CA ASP A 41 -3.73 -4.15 -13.08
C ASP A 41 -4.22 -3.46 -14.36
N SER A 42 -3.47 -2.48 -14.89
CA SER A 42 -3.72 -1.86 -16.19
C SER A 42 -3.70 -2.87 -17.35
N PHE A 43 -2.90 -3.93 -17.23
CA PHE A 43 -2.87 -5.01 -18.22
C PHE A 43 -4.12 -5.89 -18.21
N LEU A 44 -4.98 -5.79 -17.18
CA LEU A 44 -6.25 -6.50 -17.11
C LEU A 44 -7.36 -5.79 -17.89
N GLY A 45 -7.11 -4.58 -18.41
CA GLY A 45 -8.07 -3.79 -19.20
C GLY A 45 -8.81 -4.56 -20.30
N PRO A 46 -8.16 -5.46 -21.08
CA PRO A 46 -8.84 -6.28 -22.08
C PRO A 46 -9.90 -7.23 -21.54
N PHE A 47 -9.82 -7.61 -20.26
CA PHE A 47 -10.73 -8.56 -19.60
C PHE A 47 -11.71 -7.88 -18.65
N MET A 48 -11.30 -6.76 -18.05
CA MET A 48 -12.06 -6.02 -17.06
C MET A 48 -11.94 -4.52 -17.34
N PRO A 49 -12.96 -3.91 -17.96
CA PRO A 49 -13.03 -2.46 -18.12
C PRO A 49 -12.89 -1.76 -16.76
N GLY A 50 -11.97 -0.80 -16.65
CA GLY A 50 -11.72 -0.08 -15.40
C GLY A 50 -10.86 -0.84 -14.36
N ALA A 51 -10.23 -1.97 -14.73
CA ALA A 51 -9.36 -2.74 -13.83
C ALA A 51 -8.27 -1.90 -13.17
N HIS A 52 -7.68 -0.97 -13.95
CA HIS A 52 -6.66 -0.03 -13.49
C HIS A 52 -7.10 0.91 -12.37
N ARG A 53 -8.40 0.98 -12.04
CA ARG A 53 -8.94 1.77 -10.92
C ARG A 53 -9.59 0.89 -9.85
N THR A 54 -9.34 -0.41 -9.88
CA THR A 54 -10.10 -1.41 -9.13
C THR A 54 -9.22 -2.44 -8.47
N VAL A 55 -8.48 -3.23 -9.25
CA VAL A 55 -7.86 -4.47 -8.73
C VAL A 55 -6.63 -4.15 -7.88
N GLY A 56 -5.75 -3.27 -8.35
CA GLY A 56 -4.60 -2.76 -7.61
C GLY A 56 -4.95 -1.56 -6.72
N HIS A 57 -6.08 -0.91 -6.98
CA HIS A 57 -6.44 0.38 -6.42
C HIS A 57 -7.63 0.30 -5.45
N THR A 58 -7.54 -0.65 -4.52
CA THR A 58 -8.54 -0.94 -3.48
C THR A 58 -7.89 -0.91 -2.09
N LEU A 59 -8.67 -0.56 -1.07
CA LEU A 59 -8.22 -0.62 0.33
C LEU A 59 -8.47 -1.98 0.99
N VAL A 60 -9.19 -2.90 0.35
CA VAL A 60 -9.54 -4.20 0.96
C VAL A 60 -8.30 -5.05 1.24
N PHE A 61 -7.42 -5.22 0.23
CA PHE A 61 -6.19 -6.01 0.38
C PHE A 61 -5.18 -5.41 1.38
N PRO A 62 -4.85 -4.10 1.33
CA PRO A 62 -3.97 -3.51 2.33
C PRO A 62 -4.58 -3.52 3.72
N ALA A 63 -5.90 -3.34 3.87
CA ALA A 63 -6.56 -3.45 5.18
C ALA A 63 -6.48 -4.88 5.74
N LEU A 64 -6.70 -5.90 4.89
CA LEU A 64 -6.54 -7.29 5.29
C LEU A 64 -5.08 -7.59 5.70
N ALA A 65 -4.11 -7.14 4.91
CA ALA A 65 -2.69 -7.31 5.21
C ALA A 65 -2.28 -6.62 6.52
N ALA A 66 -2.79 -5.41 6.76
CA ALA A 66 -2.61 -4.68 8.02
C ALA A 66 -3.21 -5.45 9.21
N GLY A 67 -4.42 -5.97 9.06
CA GLY A 67 -5.08 -6.78 10.08
C GLY A 67 -4.30 -8.06 10.42
N LEU A 68 -3.82 -8.77 9.40
CA LEU A 68 -2.98 -9.97 9.57
C LEU A 68 -1.64 -9.66 10.24
N LEU A 69 -0.98 -8.58 9.82
CA LEU A 69 0.28 -8.14 10.41
C LEU A 69 0.11 -7.70 11.87
N TYR A 70 -0.96 -6.96 12.18
CA TYR A 70 -1.31 -6.57 13.54
C TYR A 70 -1.59 -7.79 14.42
N TYR A 71 -2.42 -8.71 13.93
CA TYR A 71 -2.74 -9.93 14.65
C TYR A 71 -1.48 -10.75 14.97
N ASP A 72 -0.60 -10.96 13.97
CA ASP A 72 0.64 -11.73 14.15
C ASP A 72 1.61 -11.06 15.14
N THR A 73 1.73 -9.73 15.12
CA THR A 73 2.78 -9.02 15.87
C THR A 73 2.34 -8.49 17.24
N ARG A 74 1.04 -8.39 17.50
CA ARG A 74 0.48 -7.79 18.71
C ARG A 74 -0.49 -8.69 19.49
N ILE A 75 -1.22 -9.58 18.83
CA ILE A 75 -2.24 -10.42 19.47
C ILE A 75 -1.73 -11.83 19.75
N ARG A 76 -1.01 -12.45 18.80
CA ARG A 76 -0.48 -13.80 19.00
C ARG A 76 0.61 -13.84 20.07
N ASP A 77 0.60 -14.91 20.86
CA ASP A 77 1.66 -15.19 21.84
C ASP A 77 3.04 -15.36 21.18
N ARG A 78 3.06 -15.92 19.96
CA ARG A 78 4.26 -16.11 19.14
C ARG A 78 4.00 -15.62 17.73
N SER A 79 4.70 -14.56 17.33
CA SER A 79 4.67 -14.02 15.96
C SER A 79 5.38 -14.95 14.99
N LEU A 80 4.70 -15.32 13.90
CA LEU A 80 5.27 -16.09 12.80
C LEU A 80 6.32 -15.29 12.03
N VAL A 81 6.11 -13.98 11.87
CA VAL A 81 7.06 -13.12 11.17
C VAL A 81 8.38 -13.07 11.94
N ARG A 82 8.33 -12.87 13.26
CA ARG A 82 9.53 -12.89 14.11
C ARG A 82 10.16 -14.27 14.17
N SER A 83 9.37 -15.35 14.21
CA SER A 83 9.91 -16.71 14.26
C SER A 83 10.54 -17.17 12.94
N ARG A 84 10.15 -16.61 11.79
CA ARG A 84 10.69 -17.02 10.47
C ARG A 84 11.96 -16.30 10.07
N LEU A 85 12.19 -15.10 10.61
CA LEU A 85 13.34 -14.29 10.23
C LEU A 85 14.58 -14.61 11.07
N ASP A 86 14.46 -15.51 12.06
CA ASP A 86 15.47 -16.04 13.01
C ASP A 86 16.26 -14.99 13.81
N ASP A 87 16.15 -13.73 13.43
CA ASP A 87 16.82 -12.56 13.96
C ASP A 87 15.75 -11.51 14.26
N PHE A 88 15.62 -11.17 15.55
CA PHE A 88 14.62 -10.24 16.05
C PHE A 88 14.80 -8.82 15.50
N GLU A 89 16.03 -8.33 15.35
CA GLU A 89 16.30 -6.98 14.86
C GLU A 89 15.93 -6.89 13.37
N ARG A 90 16.30 -7.92 12.61
CA ARG A 90 15.88 -8.06 11.22
C ARG A 90 14.36 -8.15 11.09
N ALA A 91 13.69 -8.88 11.98
CA ALA A 91 12.24 -9.02 11.98
C ALA A 91 11.54 -7.68 12.24
N ASP A 92 11.93 -6.97 13.30
CA ASP A 92 11.34 -5.68 13.64
C ASP A 92 11.58 -4.65 12.54
N ARG A 93 12.76 -4.66 11.88
CA ARG A 93 13.00 -3.82 10.69
C ARG A 93 11.97 -4.10 9.60
N TRP A 94 11.79 -5.36 9.20
CA TRP A 94 10.88 -5.68 8.08
C TRP A 94 9.40 -5.52 8.45
N ILE A 95 9.04 -5.69 9.72
CA ILE A 95 7.70 -5.33 10.23
C ILE A 95 7.47 -3.82 10.08
N ALA A 96 8.44 -2.99 10.46
CA ALA A 96 8.35 -1.53 10.29
C ALA A 96 8.22 -1.15 8.81
N VAL A 97 9.05 -1.75 7.93
CA VAL A 97 8.95 -1.53 6.47
C VAL A 97 7.59 -1.94 5.94
N ALA A 98 7.02 -3.06 6.38
CA ALA A 98 5.70 -3.52 5.97
C ALA A 98 4.60 -2.52 6.38
N TRP A 99 4.65 -1.99 7.60
CA TRP A 99 3.71 -0.96 8.05
C TRP A 99 3.82 0.33 7.23
N VAL A 100 5.05 0.79 6.94
CA VAL A 100 5.26 1.97 6.08
C VAL A 100 4.76 1.70 4.66
N ALA A 101 4.96 0.49 4.14
CA ALA A 101 4.48 0.13 2.81
C ALA A 101 2.96 0.06 2.72
N LEU A 102 2.28 -0.47 3.75
CA LEU A 102 0.82 -0.43 3.85
C LEU A 102 0.30 1.00 3.92
N PHE A 103 0.95 1.85 4.72
CA PHE A 103 0.62 3.27 4.82
C PHE A 103 0.81 3.99 3.47
N ALA A 104 1.97 3.81 2.83
CA ALA A 104 2.26 4.40 1.54
C ALA A 104 1.30 3.89 0.46
N HIS A 105 0.96 2.60 0.43
CA HIS A 105 -0.01 2.08 -0.52
C HIS A 105 -1.41 2.70 -0.30
N ALA A 106 -1.84 2.90 0.95
CA ALA A 106 -3.12 3.54 1.22
C ALA A 106 -3.14 5.02 0.82
N PHE A 107 -2.10 5.80 1.12
CA PHE A 107 -2.11 7.26 0.94
C PHE A 107 -1.43 7.74 -0.34
N ALA A 108 -0.30 7.15 -0.70
CA ALA A 108 0.46 7.54 -1.90
C ALA A 108 -0.08 6.88 -3.17
N HIS A 109 -0.68 5.69 -3.07
CA HIS A 109 -1.18 4.98 -4.23
C HIS A 109 -2.71 5.16 -4.32
N VAL A 110 -3.48 4.50 -3.46
CA VAL A 110 -4.95 4.58 -3.52
C VAL A 110 -5.48 5.99 -3.22
N GLY A 111 -4.92 6.67 -2.23
CA GLY A 111 -5.39 7.99 -1.79
C GLY A 111 -5.29 9.06 -2.88
N LEU A 112 -4.15 9.12 -3.59
CA LEU A 112 -3.95 10.08 -4.68
C LEU A 112 -4.92 9.82 -5.84
N ASP A 113 -5.15 8.56 -6.19
CA ASP A 113 -6.12 8.18 -7.21
C ASP A 113 -7.56 8.43 -6.81
N TRP A 114 -7.90 8.24 -5.53
CA TRP A 114 -9.24 8.50 -5.02
C TRP A 114 -9.60 9.99 -5.12
N THR A 115 -8.63 10.88 -4.94
CA THR A 115 -8.79 12.34 -5.13
C THR A 115 -8.65 12.81 -6.57
N HIS A 116 -8.31 11.92 -7.51
CA HIS A 116 -8.26 12.24 -8.93
C HIS A 116 -9.68 12.24 -9.54
N LEU A 117 -9.86 12.99 -10.63
CA LEU A 117 -11.14 13.24 -11.31
C LEU A 117 -12.01 11.99 -11.58
N ASP A 118 -11.38 10.82 -11.72
CA ASP A 118 -12.02 9.58 -12.15
C ASP A 118 -12.41 8.65 -10.98
N GLY A 119 -11.88 8.89 -9.78
CA GLY A 119 -12.08 8.06 -8.59
C GLY A 119 -11.55 6.62 -8.69
N VAL A 120 -11.84 5.83 -7.66
CA VAL A 120 -11.42 4.42 -7.52
C VAL A 120 -12.53 3.54 -6.97
N ASN A 121 -12.42 2.23 -7.17
CA ASN A 121 -13.29 1.23 -6.56
C ASN A 121 -12.71 0.75 -5.22
N VAL A 122 -12.77 1.63 -4.23
CA VAL A 122 -12.03 1.52 -2.96
C VAL A 122 -12.36 0.27 -2.13
N ALA A 123 -13.53 -0.33 -2.36
CA ALA A 123 -14.06 -1.46 -1.60
C ALA A 123 -14.11 -2.77 -2.40
N TRP A 124 -13.55 -2.82 -3.61
CA TRP A 124 -13.47 -4.04 -4.39
C TRP A 124 -12.56 -5.08 -3.68
N PRO A 125 -12.88 -6.39 -3.68
CA PRO A 125 -14.01 -7.06 -4.32
C PRO A 125 -15.28 -7.17 -3.46
N LEU A 126 -15.31 -6.57 -2.26
CA LEU A 126 -16.45 -6.70 -1.34
C LEU A 126 -17.67 -5.95 -1.86
N VAL A 127 -17.45 -4.76 -2.42
CA VAL A 127 -18.45 -3.95 -3.08
C VAL A 127 -17.86 -3.41 -4.37
N ASP A 128 -18.56 -3.63 -5.47
CA ASP A 128 -18.15 -3.15 -6.79
C ASP A 128 -18.79 -1.78 -7.08
N ARG A 129 -18.13 -0.70 -6.64
CA ARG A 129 -18.62 0.67 -6.83
C ARG A 129 -17.48 1.68 -6.85
N PHE A 130 -17.41 2.46 -7.93
CA PHE A 130 -16.51 3.60 -8.03
C PHE A 130 -16.99 4.78 -7.19
N VAL A 131 -16.06 5.38 -6.44
CA VAL A 131 -16.25 6.60 -5.66
C VAL A 131 -15.08 7.54 -5.91
N HIS A 132 -15.34 8.84 -5.92
CA HIS A 132 -14.30 9.88 -5.96
C HIS A 132 -14.42 10.73 -4.68
N LEU A 133 -13.29 11.21 -4.17
CA LEU A 133 -13.24 12.11 -3.03
C LEU A 133 -13.03 13.53 -3.54
N ASP A 134 -14.08 14.35 -3.44
CA ASP A 134 -14.05 15.76 -3.83
C ASP A 134 -13.95 16.66 -2.58
N GLY A 135 -13.28 17.80 -2.71
CA GLY A 135 -13.06 18.73 -1.62
C GLY A 135 -12.52 20.08 -2.09
N GLU A 136 -12.92 21.14 -1.41
CA GLU A 136 -12.45 22.50 -1.63
C GLU A 136 -11.62 22.98 -0.44
N VAL A 137 -10.54 23.72 -0.71
CA VAL A 137 -9.78 24.41 0.33
C VAL A 137 -10.43 25.79 0.51
N VAL A 138 -11.08 25.98 1.67
CA VAL A 138 -11.72 27.24 2.07
C VAL A 138 -10.80 28.06 2.96
#